data_AF-A0A0G0VEZ6-F1
#
_entry.id   AF-A0A0G0VEZ6-F1
#
_cell.length_a   1.000
_cell.length_b   1.000
_cell.length_c   1.000
_cell.angle_alpha   90.00
_cell.angle_beta   90.00
_cell.angle_gamma   90.00
#
_symmetry.space_group_name_H-M   'P 1'
#
loop_
_entity.id
_entity.type
_entity.pdbx_description
1 polymer ?
#
loop_
_entity_poly.entity_id
_entity_poly.type
_entity_poly.pdbx_seq_one_letter_code
_entity_poly.pdbx_strand_id
1 'polypeptide(L)'
;MGKKVKSLHDLNWMYVNICTKKCCHNSEKQKTCYDRMKEIIKGREDYLIECRVFIKVMREKHKTCSLPDAEFYQQERSFWNNHDCPICRKLGL
;
A
#
# COMPACT_ATOMS: atom_id res chain seq x y z
N MET A 1 -19.85 0.06 2.12
CA MET A 1 -19.03 1.14 1.54
C MET A 1 -17.73 1.21 2.33
N GLY A 2 -16.58 1.20 1.67
CA GLY A 2 -15.29 1.31 2.34
C GLY A 2 -15.05 2.72 2.88
N LYS A 3 -14.31 2.85 3.98
CA LYS A 3 -13.87 4.15 4.51
C LYS A 3 -12.91 4.78 3.50
N LYS A 4 -13.14 6.04 3.12
CA LYS A 4 -12.22 6.82 2.29
C LYS A 4 -11.21 7.53 3.17
N VAL A 5 -9.95 7.51 2.76
CA VAL A 5 -8.83 8.19 3.44
C VAL A 5 -7.98 8.93 2.42
N LYS A 6 -7.05 9.76 2.89
CA LYS A 6 -6.14 10.52 2.04
C LYS A 6 -5.22 9.58 1.27
N SER A 7 -4.93 9.89 0.01
CA SER A 7 -4.03 9.12 -0.85
C SER A 7 -2.63 8.94 -0.23
N LEU A 8 -2.12 9.95 0.49
CA LEU A 8 -0.86 9.83 1.24
C LEU A 8 -0.93 8.81 2.37
N HIS A 9 -2.08 8.68 3.05
CA HIS A 9 -2.28 7.66 4.07
C HIS A 9 -2.24 6.27 3.44
N ASP A 10 -2.95 6.06 2.33
CA ASP A 10 -2.98 4.78 1.62
C ASP A 10 -1.60 4.42 1.03
N LEU A 11 -0.82 5.40 0.56
CA LEU A 11 0.56 5.19 0.13
C LEU A 11 1.42 4.66 1.27
N ASN A 12 1.44 5.38 2.40
CA ASN A 12 2.23 4.98 3.57
C ASN A 12 1.80 3.59 4.06
N TRP A 13 0.49 3.33 4.06
CA TRP A 13 -0.06 2.05 4.41
C TRP A 13 0.44 0.93 3.46
N MET A 14 0.34 1.13 2.14
CA MET A 14 0.76 0.16 1.12
C MET A 14 2.26 -0.12 1.21
N TYR A 15 3.07 0.91 1.47
CA TYR A 15 4.49 0.76 1.68
C TYR A 15 4.81 -0.11 2.91
N VAL A 16 4.20 0.20 4.06
CA VAL A 16 4.46 -0.48 5.34
C VAL A 16 3.87 -1.90 5.40
N ASN A 17 2.85 -2.22 4.61
CA ASN A 17 2.18 -3.52 4.70
C ASN A 17 2.47 -4.45 3.53
N ILE A 18 2.70 -3.92 2.32
CA ILE A 18 2.89 -4.72 1.11
C ILE A 18 4.36 -4.69 0.66
N CYS A 19 4.93 -3.49 0.47
CA CYS A 19 6.31 -3.37 -0.03
C CYS A 19 7.37 -3.78 0.99
N THR A 20 7.14 -3.54 2.28
CA THR A 20 8.14 -3.80 3.33
C THR A 20 8.19 -5.25 3.82
N LYS A 21 7.08 -6.00 3.78
CA LYS A 21 7.00 -7.39 4.26
C LYS A 21 7.82 -8.43 3.48
N LYS A 22 8.29 -8.14 2.26
CA LYS A 22 9.16 -9.05 1.48
C LYS A 22 10.45 -8.45 0.91
N CYS A 23 10.66 -7.15 1.02
CA CYS A 23 11.92 -6.52 0.58
C CYS A 23 12.84 -6.13 1.76
N CYS A 24 12.68 -6.75 2.93
CA CYS A 24 13.58 -6.57 4.08
C CYS A 24 15.06 -6.81 3.76
N HIS A 25 15.37 -7.48 2.64
CA HIS A 25 16.73 -7.68 2.12
C HIS A 25 17.14 -6.74 0.96
N ASN A 26 16.25 -5.86 0.47
CA ASN A 26 16.54 -4.93 -0.64
C ASN A 26 15.82 -3.59 -0.43
N SER A 27 16.36 -2.79 0.51
CA SER A 27 15.86 -1.46 0.90
C SER A 27 15.79 -0.48 -0.28
N GLU A 28 16.66 -0.66 -1.28
CA GLU A 28 16.73 0.19 -2.46
C GLU A 28 15.49 0.01 -3.36
N LYS A 29 15.09 -1.23 -3.64
CA LYS A 29 13.86 -1.52 -4.40
C LYS A 29 12.60 -1.03 -3.68
N GLN A 30 12.55 -1.09 -2.35
CA GLN A 30 11.45 -0.56 -1.56
C GLN A 30 11.31 0.95 -1.72
N LYS A 31 12.44 1.66 -1.57
CA LYS A 31 12.50 3.09 -1.74
C LYS A 31 12.09 3.51 -3.14
N THR A 32 12.55 2.80 -4.19
CA THR A 32 12.11 3.05 -5.57
C THR A 32 10.60 2.89 -5.75
N CYS A 33 10.00 1.85 -5.17
CA CYS A 33 8.54 1.66 -5.24
C CYS A 33 7.80 2.80 -4.52
N TYR A 34 8.28 3.19 -3.33
CA TYR A 34 7.73 4.29 -2.54
C TYR A 34 7.81 5.63 -3.27
N ASP A 35 8.99 6.00 -3.76
CA ASP A 35 9.22 7.26 -4.47
C ASP A 35 8.36 7.33 -5.74
N ARG A 36 8.21 6.20 -6.45
CA ARG A 36 7.32 6.11 -7.62
C ARG A 36 5.86 6.32 -7.25
N MET A 37 5.37 5.70 -6.18
CA MET A 37 4.00 5.93 -5.67
C MET A 37 3.81 7.39 -5.25
N LYS A 38 4.83 8.00 -4.62
CA LYS A 38 4.79 9.39 -4.16
C LYS A 38 4.67 10.37 -5.32
N GLU A 39 5.43 10.15 -6.39
CA GLU A 39 5.33 10.99 -7.59
C GLU A 39 3.98 10.82 -8.31
N ILE A 40 3.36 9.63 -8.28
CA ILE A 40 2.01 9.42 -8.87
C ILE A 40 0.95 10.25 -8.14
N ILE A 41 1.03 10.37 -6.82
CA ILE A 41 0.04 11.09 -6.01
C ILE A 41 0.39 12.57 -5.80
N LYS A 42 1.47 13.06 -6.41
CA LYS A 42 1.95 14.42 -6.20
C LYS A 42 0.89 15.46 -6.59
N GLY A 43 0.62 16.39 -5.68
CA GLY A 43 -0.47 17.38 -5.81
C GLY A 43 -1.87 16.79 -5.63
N ARG A 44 -1.98 15.53 -5.20
CA ARG A 44 -3.23 14.79 -4.92
C ARG A 44 -3.15 14.04 -3.59
N GLU A 45 -2.22 14.40 -2.72
CA GLU A 45 -1.93 13.72 -1.46
C GLU A 45 -3.16 13.66 -0.54
N ASP A 46 -3.97 14.71 -0.55
CA ASP A 46 -5.19 14.84 0.25
C ASP A 46 -6.45 14.27 -0.44
N TYR A 47 -6.33 13.74 -1.67
CA TYR A 47 -7.48 13.17 -2.37
C TYR A 47 -8.03 11.95 -1.62
N LEU A 48 -9.32 11.98 -1.34
CA LEU A 48 -10.01 10.93 -0.59
C LEU A 48 -10.38 9.77 -1.51
N ILE A 49 -9.79 8.60 -1.23
CA ILE A 49 -9.95 7.38 -2.02
C ILE A 49 -10.16 6.19 -1.09
N GLU A 50 -10.84 5.16 -1.58
CA GLU A 50 -10.92 3.89 -0.86
C GLU A 50 -9.59 3.14 -1.03
N CYS A 51 -9.04 2.65 0.08
CA CYS A 51 -7.76 1.95 0.10
C CYS A 51 -7.64 0.83 -0.94
N ARG A 52 -8.70 0.03 -1.13
CA ARG A 52 -8.75 -1.02 -2.17
C ARG A 52 -8.60 -0.46 -3.59
N VAL A 53 -9.26 0.66 -3.88
CA VAL A 53 -9.16 1.32 -5.19
C VAL A 53 -7.75 1.88 -5.38
N PHE A 54 -7.17 2.49 -4.35
CA PHE A 54 -5.81 2.99 -4.38
C PHE A 54 -4.80 1.88 -4.71
N ILE A 55 -4.85 0.78 -3.95
CA ILE A 55 -3.97 -0.39 -4.14
C ILE A 55 -4.10 -0.93 -5.57
N LYS A 56 -5.33 -1.11 -6.05
CA LYS A 56 -5.62 -1.59 -7.40
C LYS A 56 -5.04 -0.68 -8.48
N VAL A 57 -5.25 0.64 -8.36
CA VAL A 57 -4.72 1.62 -9.30
C VAL A 57 -3.18 1.62 -9.30
N MET A 58 -2.55 1.60 -8.13
CA MET A 58 -1.09 1.56 -8.01
C MET A 58 -0.50 0.30 -8.63
N ARG A 59 -1.15 -0.84 -8.42
CA ARG A 59 -0.71 -2.15 -8.91
C ARG A 59 -0.96 -2.35 -10.40
N GLU A 60 -2.21 -2.22 -10.84
CA GLU A 60 -2.63 -2.61 -12.19
C GLU A 60 -2.29 -1.53 -13.22
N LYS A 61 -2.57 -0.26 -12.90
CA LYS A 61 -2.36 0.86 -13.83
C LYS A 61 -0.91 1.34 -13.80
N HIS A 62 -0.34 1.50 -12.62
CA HIS A 62 0.98 2.11 -12.47
C HIS A 62 2.12 1.10 -12.26
N LYS A 63 1.82 -0.18 -12.01
CA LYS A 63 2.80 -1.26 -11.84
C LYS A 63 3.91 -0.90 -10.85
N THR A 64 3.54 -0.27 -9.73
CA THR A 64 4.51 0.26 -8.75
C THR A 64 5.18 -0.82 -7.92
N CYS A 65 4.55 -2.00 -7.79
CA CYS A 65 5.07 -3.14 -7.05
C CYS A 65 5.33 -4.31 -8.01
N SER A 66 6.55 -4.84 -8.00
CA SER A 66 7.00 -5.96 -8.85
C SER A 66 6.83 -7.34 -8.21
N LEU A 67 6.18 -7.44 -7.04
CA LEU A 67 5.84 -8.74 -6.45
C LEU A 67 5.04 -9.58 -7.45
N PRO A 68 5.17 -10.91 -7.49
CA PRO A 68 4.26 -11.76 -8.25
C PRO A 68 2.82 -11.62 -7.74
N ASP A 69 1.83 -11.81 -8.62
CA ASP A 69 0.41 -11.63 -8.28
C ASP A 69 -0.03 -12.51 -7.12
N ALA A 70 0.36 -13.78 -7.10
CA ALA A 70 0.03 -14.70 -6.01
C ALA A 70 0.53 -14.18 -4.64
N GLU A 71 1.73 -13.61 -4.59
CA GLU A 71 2.30 -13.08 -3.35
C GLU A 71 1.62 -11.77 -2.94
N PHE A 72 1.32 -10.91 -3.91
CA PHE A 72 0.62 -9.65 -3.67
C PHE A 72 -0.78 -9.90 -3.10
N TYR A 73 -1.57 -10.76 -3.74
CA TYR A 73 -2.92 -11.11 -3.28
C TYR A 73 -2.90 -11.85 -1.93
N GLN A 74 -1.89 -12.66 -1.66
CA GLN A 74 -1.74 -13.29 -0.35
C GLN A 74 -1.53 -12.24 0.75
N GLN A 75 -0.72 -11.21 0.52
CA GLN A 75 -0.48 -10.13 1.49
C GLN A 75 -1.71 -9.23 1.66
N GLU A 76 -2.34 -8.86 0.55
CA GLU A 76 -3.57 -8.09 0.56
C GLU A 76 -4.66 -8.84 1.36
N ARG A 77 -4.90 -10.12 1.05
CA ARG A 77 -5.89 -10.96 1.75
C ARG A 77 -5.53 -11.18 3.22
N SER A 78 -4.25 -11.44 3.51
CA SER A 78 -3.78 -11.61 4.90
C SER A 78 -3.95 -10.35 5.73
N PHE A 79 -3.89 -9.16 5.11
CA PHE A 79 -4.18 -7.90 5.78
C PHE A 79 -5.68 -7.72 6.04
N TRP A 80 -6.51 -7.86 5.00
CA TRP A 80 -7.96 -7.69 5.16
C TRP A 80 -8.57 -8.69 6.15
N ASN A 81 -7.91 -9.82 6.37
CA ASN A 81 -8.32 -10.83 7.33
C ASN A 81 -7.58 -10.75 8.69
N ASN A 82 -6.50 -9.96 8.80
CA ASN A 82 -5.83 -9.71 10.09
C ASN A 82 -6.24 -8.36 10.66
N HIS A 83 -7.28 -8.37 11.49
CA HIS A 83 -7.56 -7.27 12.41
C HIS A 83 -6.50 -7.14 13.53
N ASP A 84 -5.56 -8.08 13.63
CA ASP A 84 -4.56 -8.16 14.70
C ASP A 84 -3.15 -7.68 14.33
N CYS A 85 -3.02 -6.86 13.28
CA CYS A 85 -1.75 -6.22 12.97
C CYS A 85 -1.38 -5.16 14.04
N PRO A 86 -0.17 -5.17 14.62
CA PRO A 86 0.27 -4.19 15.62
C PRO A 86 0.18 -2.73 15.15
N ILE A 87 0.28 -2.50 13.84
CA ILE A 87 0.15 -1.19 13.22
C ILE A 87 -1.33 -0.77 13.15
N CYS A 88 -2.26 -1.69 12.83
CA CYS A 88 -3.70 -1.41 12.88
C CYS A 88 -4.17 -1.07 14.29
N ARG A 89 -3.69 -1.81 15.30
CA ARG A 89 -3.95 -1.48 16.71
C ARG A 89 -3.42 -0.09 17.09
N LYS A 90 -2.20 0.27 16.66
CA LYS A 90 -1.62 1.60 16.91
C LYS A 90 -2.39 2.73 16.22
N LEU A 91 -3.06 2.45 15.11
CA LEU A 91 -3.82 3.42 14.33
C LEU A 91 -5.32 3.44 14.66
N GLY A 92 -5.81 2.56 15.54
CA GLY A 92 -7.22 2.49 15.94
C GLY A 92 -8.17 2.07 14.81
N LEU A 93 -7.71 1.19 13.91
CA LEU A 93 -8.45 0.67 12.76
C LEU A 93 -8.98 -0.73 12.98
#